data_AF-A0A5E4NMA3-F1
#
_entry.id   AF-A0A5E4NMA3-F1
#
_cell.length_a   1.000
_cell.length_b   1.000
_cell.length_c   1.000
_cell.angle_alpha   90.00
_cell.angle_beta   90.00
_cell.angle_gamma   90.00
#
_symmetry.space_group_name_H-M   'P 1'
#
loop_
_entity.id
_entity.type
_entity.pdbx_description
1 polymer ?
#
loop_
_entity_poly.entity_id
_entity_poly.type
_entity_poly.pdbx_seq_one_letter_code
_entity_poly.pdbx_strand_id
1 'polypeptide(L)'
;MEAKIKSDTNFQKQVCELARIDGKSLKNMIYKIIKGVFDNKILIAYTYYGLRSKDNFSLLAVNKAIFGACKKSNLKSSSDDEITTAIVK
;
A
#
# COMPACT_ATOMS: atom_id res chain seq x y z
N MET A 1 -11.09 2.25 8.40
CA MET A 1 -10.16 1.55 7.50
C MET A 1 -9.06 0.88 8.32
N GLU A 2 -8.11 1.63 8.88
CA GLU A 2 -7.02 1.16 9.76
C GLU A 2 -7.46 0.18 10.85
N ALA A 3 -8.50 0.51 11.62
CA ALA A 3 -9.01 -0.37 12.67
C ALA A 3 -9.52 -1.73 12.15
N LYS A 4 -9.96 -1.81 10.88
CA LYS A 4 -10.37 -3.08 10.23
C LYS A 4 -9.18 -3.89 9.72
N ILE A 5 -8.04 -3.25 9.44
CA ILE A 5 -6.80 -3.88 8.96
C ILE A 5 -5.98 -4.46 10.13
N LYS A 6 -6.14 -3.92 11.35
CA LYS A 6 -5.36 -4.28 12.53
C LYS A 6 -5.59 -5.70 13.07
N SER A 7 -6.63 -6.44 12.65
CA SER A 7 -6.79 -7.85 13.05
C SER A 7 -6.14 -8.80 12.04
N ASP A 8 -5.34 -9.74 12.53
CA ASP A 8 -4.45 -10.60 11.74
C ASP A 8 -5.14 -11.38 10.60
N THR A 9 -6.32 -11.94 10.87
CA THR A 9 -7.11 -12.69 9.87
C THR A 9 -7.68 -11.79 8.77
N ASN A 10 -8.08 -10.56 9.10
CA ASN A 10 -8.54 -9.60 8.09
C ASN A 10 -7.36 -9.01 7.31
N PHE A 11 -6.22 -8.81 7.96
CA PHE A 11 -4.99 -8.35 7.34
C PHE A 11 -4.56 -9.28 6.19
N GLN A 12 -4.44 -10.58 6.46
CA GLN A 12 -4.03 -11.56 5.45
C GLN A 12 -5.03 -11.67 4.30
N LYS A 13 -6.34 -11.62 4.60
CA LYS A 13 -7.39 -11.62 3.57
C LYS A 13 -7.28 -10.39 2.66
N GLN A 14 -7.10 -9.21 3.24
CA GLN A 14 -6.90 -7.98 2.48
C GLN A 14 -5.61 -8.01 1.66
N VAL A 15 -4.49 -8.51 2.21
CA VAL A 15 -3.26 -8.69 1.44
C VAL A 15 -3.50 -9.56 0.20
N CYS A 16 -4.23 -10.67 0.34
CA CYS A 16 -4.57 -11.54 -0.79
C CYS A 16 -5.51 -10.86 -1.79
N GLU A 17 -6.49 -10.07 -1.33
CA GLU A 17 -7.37 -9.28 -2.20
C GLU A 17 -6.59 -8.21 -2.97
N LEU A 18 -5.68 -7.51 -2.29
CA LEU A 18 -4.81 -6.50 -2.89
C LEU A 18 -3.79 -7.12 -3.86
N ALA A 19 -3.29 -8.32 -3.58
CA ALA A 19 -2.40 -9.05 -4.49
C ALA A 19 -3.08 -9.45 -5.81
N ARG A 20 -4.42 -9.56 -5.83
CA ARG A 20 -5.20 -9.79 -7.06
C ARG A 20 -5.36 -8.53 -7.92
N ILE A 21 -5.06 -7.36 -7.38
CA ILE A 21 -5.08 -6.10 -8.14
C ILE A 21 -3.88 -6.12 -9.08
N ASP A 22 -4.10 -6.53 -10.32
CA ASP A 22 -3.05 -6.62 -11.30
C ASP A 22 -2.68 -5.24 -11.89
N GLY A 23 -1.41 -5.08 -12.23
CA GLY A 23 -0.85 -3.87 -12.79
C GLY A 23 0.29 -4.20 -13.74
N LYS A 24 0.34 -3.51 -14.89
CA LYS A 24 1.41 -3.67 -15.89
C LYS A 24 2.81 -3.35 -15.36
N SER A 25 2.89 -2.70 -14.20
CA SER A 25 4.12 -2.37 -13.48
C SER A 25 3.82 -2.24 -11.99
N LEU A 26 4.87 -2.34 -11.16
CA LEU A 26 4.79 -2.17 -9.70
C LEU A 26 4.10 -0.84 -9.33
N LYS A 27 4.50 0.26 -9.98
CA LYS A 27 3.90 1.58 -9.77
C LYS A 27 2.41 1.62 -10.09
N ASN A 28 1.98 0.98 -11.18
CA ASN A 28 0.58 0.94 -11.56
C ASN A 28 -0.24 0.07 -10.59
N MET A 29 0.30 -1.07 -10.17
CA MET A 29 -0.32 -1.92 -9.15
C MET A 29 -0.52 -1.17 -7.83
N ILE A 30 0.55 -0.57 -7.30
CA ILE A 30 0.51 0.22 -6.06
C ILE A 30 -0.47 1.39 -6.18
N TYR A 31 -0.45 2.13 -7.30
CA TYR A 31 -1.40 3.22 -7.53
C TYR A 31 -2.86 2.74 -7.47
N LYS A 32 -3.19 1.60 -8.11
CA LYS A 32 -4.54 1.02 -8.06
C LYS A 32 -4.93 0.56 -6.66
N ILE A 33 -4.01 -0.08 -5.93
CA ILE A 33 -4.22 -0.45 -4.53
C ILE A 33 -4.53 0.79 -3.69
N ILE A 34 -3.68 1.81 -3.77
CA ILE A 34 -3.84 3.05 -3.01
C ILE A 34 -5.17 3.74 -3.34
N LYS A 35 -5.53 3.85 -4.63
CA LYS A 35 -6.82 4.41 -5.08
C LYS A 35 -8.04 3.58 -4.67
N GLY A 36 -7.91 2.26 -4.61
CA GLY A 36 -8.99 1.38 -4.18
C GLY A 36 -9.20 1.36 -2.66
N VAL A 37 -8.16 1.71 -1.90
CA VAL A 37 -8.17 1.65 -0.44
C VAL A 37 -8.38 3.05 0.18
N PHE A 38 -7.97 4.12 -0.49
CA PHE A 38 -8.06 5.49 0.03
C PHE A 38 -8.90 6.41 -0.83
N ASP A 39 -9.79 7.14 -0.17
CA ASP A 39 -10.37 8.35 -0.74
C ASP A 39 -9.31 9.43 -0.94
N ASN A 40 -9.45 10.23 -2.00
CA ASN A 40 -8.53 11.33 -2.32
C ASN A 40 -8.30 12.29 -1.14
N LYS A 41 -9.30 12.46 -0.27
CA LYS A 41 -9.21 13.31 0.94
C LYS A 41 -8.24 12.76 1.99
N ILE A 42 -8.06 11.44 2.04
CA ILE A 42 -7.08 10.82 2.94
C ILE A 42 -5.69 10.91 2.28
N LEU A 43 -5.58 10.71 0.96
CA LEU A 43 -4.29 10.81 0.27
C LEU A 43 -3.59 12.17 0.41
N ILE A 44 -4.35 13.26 0.53
CA ILE A 44 -3.78 14.59 0.75
C ILE A 44 -3.27 14.81 2.18
N ALA A 45 -3.80 14.08 3.17
CA ALA A 45 -3.47 14.22 4.58
C ALA A 45 -2.19 13.47 4.98
N TYR A 46 -1.71 12.55 4.14
CA TYR A 46 -0.56 11.70 4.42
C TYR A 46 0.61 11.99 3.49
N THR A 47 1.82 11.74 3.98
CA THR A 47 3.02 11.52 3.16
C THR A 47 3.70 10.26 3.65
N TYR A 48 4.60 9.69 2.84
CA TYR A 48 5.24 8.43 3.21
C TYR A 48 5.96 8.49 4.57
N TYR A 49 6.68 9.58 4.84
CA TYR A 49 7.44 9.78 6.08
C TYR A 49 6.84 10.81 7.05
N GLY A 50 5.63 11.33 6.80
CA GLY A 50 5.00 12.32 7.68
C GLY A 50 5.62 13.73 7.61
N LEU A 51 5.97 14.19 6.42
CA LEU A 51 6.57 15.50 6.16
C LEU A 51 5.52 16.60 5.98
N ARG A 52 5.90 17.86 6.22
CA ARG A 52 5.07 19.07 6.02
C ARG A 52 3.75 19.03 6.79
N SER A 53 3.82 18.62 8.06
CA SER A 53 2.65 18.52 8.96
C SER A 53 1.57 17.55 8.47
N LYS A 54 1.97 16.54 7.69
CA LYS A 54 1.10 15.45 7.23
C LYS A 54 1.38 14.18 8.03
N ASP A 55 0.41 13.30 8.09
CA ASP A 55 0.53 12.02 8.79
C ASP A 55 1.46 11.05 8.05
N ASN A 56 2.04 10.11 8.82
CA ASN A 56 3.01 9.14 8.32
C ASN A 56 2.32 7.89 7.76
N PHE A 57 2.37 7.72 6.44
CA PHE A 57 1.79 6.57 5.75
C PHE A 57 2.56 5.28 6.01
N SER A 58 3.89 5.31 6.17
CA SER A 58 4.69 4.10 6.36
C SER A 58 4.31 3.32 7.63
N LEU A 59 3.75 4.01 8.62
CA LEU A 59 3.27 3.44 9.88
C LEU A 59 1.89 2.78 9.78
N LEU A 60 1.15 3.04 8.70
CA LEU A 60 -0.18 2.47 8.50
C LEU A 60 -0.09 0.97 8.23
N ALA A 61 -1.05 0.21 8.73
CA ALA A 61 -1.16 -1.21 8.45
C ALA A 61 -1.37 -1.46 6.95
N VAL A 62 -1.98 -0.52 6.23
CA VAL A 62 -2.09 -0.58 4.77
C VAL A 62 -0.72 -0.68 4.08
N ASN A 63 0.31 -0.03 4.61
CA ASN A 63 1.63 -0.01 4.01
C ASN A 63 2.20 -1.42 4.06
N LYS A 64 2.10 -2.08 5.22
CA LYS A 64 2.43 -3.49 5.37
C LYS A 64 1.63 -4.38 4.40
N ALA A 65 0.35 -4.05 4.19
CA ALA A 65 -0.50 -4.82 3.28
C ALA A 65 -0.05 -4.68 1.81
N ILE A 66 0.34 -3.47 1.38
CA ILE A 66 0.89 -3.20 0.04
C ILE A 66 2.18 -3.98 -0.17
N PHE A 67 3.11 -3.95 0.79
CA PHE A 67 4.35 -4.72 0.71
C PHE A 67 4.07 -6.22 0.60
N GLY A 68 3.15 -6.74 1.42
CA GLY A 68 2.72 -8.15 1.34
C GLY A 68 2.10 -8.49 -0.01
N ALA A 69 1.30 -7.60 -0.58
CA ALA A 69 0.67 -7.78 -1.89
C ALA A 69 1.71 -7.79 -3.02
N CYS A 70 2.66 -6.84 -3.01
CA CYS A 70 3.73 -6.77 -3.99
C CYS A 70 4.61 -8.03 -3.94
N LYS A 71 5.00 -8.49 -2.74
CA LYS A 71 5.80 -9.71 -2.54
C LYS A 71 5.08 -11.00 -2.95
N LYS A 72 3.74 -11.03 -2.88
CA LYS A 72 2.91 -12.15 -3.35
C LYS A 72 2.55 -12.07 -4.83
N SER A 73 2.72 -10.92 -5.47
CA SER A 73 2.37 -10.74 -6.88
C SER A 73 3.35 -11.48 -7.79
N ASN A 74 2.92 -11.77 -9.02
CA ASN A 74 3.77 -12.34 -10.06
C ASN A 74 4.72 -11.32 -10.70
N LEU A 75 4.72 -10.06 -10.24
CA LEU A 75 5.68 -9.07 -10.70
C LEU A 75 7.07 -9.47 -10.21
N LYS A 76 8.09 -9.20 -11.03
CA LYS A 76 9.50 -9.47 -10.73
C LYS A 76 9.81 -9.03 -9.29
N SER A 77 10.48 -9.89 -8.53
CA SER A 77 10.83 -9.66 -7.12
C SER A 77 11.31 -8.23 -6.92
N SER A 78 10.44 -7.41 -6.33
CA SER A 78 10.71 -5.99 -6.14
C SER A 78 11.30 -5.78 -4.76
N SER A 79 12.36 -4.98 -4.65
CA SER A 79 12.96 -4.68 -3.35
C SER A 79 12.04 -3.76 -2.52
N ASP A 80 12.26 -3.74 -1.21
CA ASP A 80 11.52 -2.85 -0.32
C ASP A 80 11.74 -1.37 -0.67
N ASP A 81 12.91 -1.02 -1.21
CA ASP A 81 13.23 0.33 -1.71
C ASP A 81 12.48 0.68 -3.00
N GLU A 82 12.31 -0.28 -3.91
CA GLU A 82 11.55 -0.10 -5.14
C GLU A 82 10.06 0.11 -4.85
N ILE A 83 9.51 -0.68 -3.92
CA ILE A 83 8.13 -0.53 -3.44
C ILE A 83 7.94 0.83 -2.77
N THR A 84 8.84 1.21 -1.87
CA THR A 84 8.82 2.52 -1.22
C THR A 84 8.86 3.66 -2.23
N THR A 85 9.77 3.59 -3.19
CA THR A 85 9.91 4.60 -4.25
C THR A 85 8.63 4.72 -5.08
N ALA A 86 7.98 3.60 -5.39
CA ALA A 86 6.72 3.57 -6.14
C ALA A 86 5.50 4.07 -5.35
N ILE A 87 5.56 4.09 -4.00
CA ILE A 87 4.54 4.73 -3.16
C ILE A 87 4.79 6.24 -3.06
N VAL A 88 6.06 6.65 -2.97
CA VAL A 88 6.44 8.07 -2.80
C VAL A 88 6.28 8.88 -4.10
N LYS A 89 6.55 8.29 -5.27
CA LYS A 89 6.57 8.96 -6.59
C LYS A 89 5.39 8.59 -7.47
#